data_AF-A0A9D6HL97-F1
#
_entry.id   AF-A0A9D6HL97-F1
#
_cell.length_a   1.000
_cell.length_b   1.000
_cell.length_c   1.000
_cell.angle_alpha   90.00
_cell.angle_beta   90.00
_cell.angle_gamma   90.00
#
_symmetry.space_group_name_H-M   'P 1'
#
loop_
_entity.id
_entity.type
_entity.pdbx_description
1 polymer ?
#
loop_
_entity_poly.entity_id
_entity_poly.type
_entity_poly.pdbx_seq_one_letter_code
_entity_poly.pdbx_strand_id
1 'polypeptide(L)'
;MLDEAQSWPAVFSRLRGAIDADRKRNGRFLLLGSVSPGLTREVSESLAGRLGLCELTPFLVNELPQSKADALWLRGGYPDGGVLDGTSFPAWQRDYLALLAQRDLPAWGLPARPVMTERLFKMLATVHGSVWHAAPIGASLGLSYHTVNSYLEYVQGAYLVRLLPAFLPNLRRRLVRSPKMYWRDSGLLHALLGVASREQLLTQPWVGASWEGWVIEQILAHLTGGGRDYEAHFLRTSDGLEIDLVLELGR
;
A
#
# COMPACT_ATOMS: atom_id res chain seq x y z
N MET A 1 -2.56 -15.14 21.71
CA MET A 1 -2.66 -13.97 20.82
C MET A 1 -2.17 -12.77 21.61
N LEU A 2 -1.27 -11.98 21.05
CA LEU A 2 -0.75 -10.75 21.63
C LEU A 2 -1.12 -9.63 20.68
N ASP A 3 -1.94 -8.70 21.15
CA ASP A 3 -2.38 -7.57 20.35
C ASP A 3 -1.46 -6.37 20.55
N GLU A 4 -1.30 -5.55 19.50
CA GLU A 4 -0.42 -4.37 19.49
C GLU A 4 0.99 -4.67 20.04
N ALA A 5 1.62 -5.76 19.57
CA ALA A 5 2.87 -6.28 20.15
C ALA A 5 4.03 -5.28 20.13
N GLN A 6 4.01 -4.30 19.21
CA GLN A 6 4.93 -3.14 19.17
C GLN A 6 4.95 -2.33 20.47
N SER A 7 3.86 -2.31 21.22
CA SER A 7 3.75 -1.54 22.46
C SER A 7 4.59 -2.13 23.59
N TRP A 8 5.06 -3.39 23.44
CA TRP A 8 5.88 -4.08 24.43
C TRP A 8 7.09 -4.81 23.81
N PRO A 9 8.13 -4.10 23.35
CA PRO A 9 9.26 -4.70 22.63
C PRO A 9 9.99 -5.83 23.37
N ALA A 10 10.02 -5.76 24.71
CA ALA A 10 10.63 -6.81 25.54
C ALA A 10 9.98 -8.19 25.35
N VAL A 11 8.74 -8.26 24.85
CA VAL A 11 8.02 -9.51 24.57
C VAL A 11 8.73 -10.37 23.53
N PHE A 12 9.40 -9.76 22.55
CA PHE A 12 10.04 -10.49 21.44
C PHE A 12 11.18 -11.39 21.93
N SER A 13 11.97 -10.91 22.88
CA SER A 13 13.03 -11.71 23.52
C SER A 13 12.49 -12.94 24.26
N ARG A 14 11.35 -12.79 24.95
CA ARG A 14 10.69 -13.87 25.70
C ARG A 14 10.08 -14.89 24.75
N LEU A 15 9.43 -14.41 23.69
CA LEU A 15 8.89 -15.26 22.62
C LEU A 15 9.98 -16.07 21.95
N ARG A 16 11.14 -15.46 21.66
CA ARG A 16 12.30 -16.19 21.11
C ARG A 16 12.70 -17.37 21.99
N GLY A 17 12.84 -17.15 23.30
CA GLY A 17 13.18 -18.24 24.24
C GLY A 17 12.10 -19.34 24.26
N ALA A 18 10.83 -18.95 24.28
CA ALA A 18 9.71 -19.89 24.28
C ALA A 18 9.60 -20.70 22.97
N ILE A 19 9.89 -20.08 21.82
CA ILE A 19 9.93 -20.73 20.50
C ILE A 19 11.13 -21.68 20.45
N ASP A 20 12.31 -21.25 20.89
CA ASP A 20 13.54 -22.05 20.85
C ASP A 20 13.45 -23.32 21.73
N ALA A 21 12.70 -23.28 22.83
CA ALA A 21 12.47 -24.43 23.70
C ALA A 21 11.61 -25.55 23.06
N ASP A 22 10.74 -25.22 22.10
CA ASP A 22 9.91 -26.19 21.37
C ASP A 22 9.68 -25.70 19.93
N ARG A 23 10.75 -25.79 19.13
CA ARG A 23 10.79 -25.27 17.74
C ARG A 23 9.93 -26.04 16.76
N LYS A 24 9.52 -27.27 17.09
CA LYS A 24 8.71 -28.10 16.18
C LYS A 24 7.24 -27.72 16.21
N ARG A 25 6.80 -27.06 17.28
CA ARG A 25 5.41 -26.68 17.48
C ARG A 25 5.13 -25.28 16.93
N ASN A 26 4.67 -25.23 15.69
CA ASN A 26 4.30 -23.99 14.99
C ASN A 26 2.94 -23.43 15.45
N GLY A 27 2.66 -22.16 15.16
CA GLY A 27 1.36 -21.52 15.40
C GLY A 27 1.01 -21.24 16.87
N ARG A 28 1.98 -21.34 17.79
CA ARG A 28 1.77 -21.11 19.24
C ARG A 28 1.46 -19.67 19.60
N PHE A 29 1.95 -18.73 18.80
CA PHE A 29 1.85 -17.29 19.06
C PHE A 29 1.34 -16.59 17.82
N LEU A 30 0.26 -15.82 17.98
CA LEU A 30 -0.23 -14.86 17.00
C LEU A 30 0.10 -13.48 17.55
N LEU A 31 0.91 -12.72 16.81
CA LEU A 31 1.27 -11.35 17.13
C LEU A 31 0.49 -10.46 16.16
N LEU A 32 -0.34 -9.58 16.71
CA LEU A 32 -1.02 -8.56 15.94
C LEU A 32 -0.31 -7.23 16.18
N GLY A 33 -0.37 -6.38 15.18
CA GLY A 33 0.20 -5.05 15.25
C GLY A 33 -0.26 -4.25 14.05
N SER A 34 -0.74 -3.04 14.32
CA SER A 34 -0.93 -2.03 13.29
C SER A 34 0.37 -1.83 12.49
N VAL A 35 0.20 -1.49 11.21
CA VAL A 35 1.29 -1.19 10.29
C VAL A 35 2.30 -0.27 10.97
N SER A 36 3.54 -0.71 11.13
CA SER A 36 4.65 0.20 11.39
C SER A 36 5.96 -0.38 10.84
N PRO A 37 6.72 0.42 10.07
CA PRO A 37 8.07 0.03 9.64
C PRO A 37 8.98 -0.31 10.84
N GLY A 38 8.78 0.38 11.98
CA GLY A 38 9.48 0.13 13.24
C GLY A 38 9.24 -1.27 13.81
N LEU A 39 7.98 -1.72 13.90
CA LEU A 39 7.64 -3.08 14.30
C LEU A 39 8.31 -4.10 13.38
N THR A 40 8.25 -3.88 12.06
CA THR A 40 8.83 -4.81 11.08
C THR A 40 10.33 -4.99 11.31
N ARG A 41 11.05 -3.89 11.64
CA ARG A 41 12.48 -3.94 11.93
C ARG A 41 12.80 -4.65 13.25
N GLU A 42 12.18 -4.26 14.36
CA GLU A 42 12.44 -4.85 15.68
C GLU A 42 12.04 -6.34 15.74
N VAL A 43 10.92 -6.69 15.11
CA VAL A 43 10.45 -8.07 14.97
C VAL A 43 11.42 -8.89 14.12
N SER A 44 11.87 -8.34 12.98
CA SER A 44 12.84 -9.03 12.12
C SER A 44 14.16 -9.27 12.83
N GLU A 45 14.69 -8.29 13.56
CA GLU A 45 15.94 -8.44 14.32
C GLU A 45 15.80 -9.46 15.47
N SER A 46 14.67 -9.43 16.19
CA SER A 46 14.48 -10.26 17.39
C SER A 46 14.03 -11.70 17.10
N LEU A 47 13.29 -11.92 16.01
CA LEU A 47 12.63 -13.18 15.69
C LEU A 47 13.02 -13.75 14.31
N ALA A 48 14.09 -13.28 13.68
CA ALA A 48 14.60 -13.80 12.41
C ALA A 48 14.59 -15.34 12.33
N GLY A 49 14.00 -15.87 11.26
CA GLY A 49 13.86 -17.32 11.01
C GLY A 49 12.90 -18.05 11.96
N ARG A 50 12.08 -17.32 12.73
CA ARG A 50 11.12 -17.87 13.71
C ARG A 50 9.72 -17.27 13.57
N LEU A 51 9.52 -16.39 12.60
CA LEU A 51 8.27 -15.69 12.38
C LEU A 51 7.78 -15.90 10.94
N GLY A 52 6.47 -15.99 10.77
CA GLY A 52 5.80 -15.79 9.48
C GLY A 52 5.09 -14.45 9.52
N LEU A 53 5.21 -13.66 8.46
CA LEU A 53 4.47 -12.40 8.32
C LEU A 53 3.21 -12.68 7.49
N CYS A 54 2.08 -12.22 7.98
CA CYS A 54 0.83 -12.19 7.24
C CYS A 54 0.37 -10.75 7.17
N GLU A 55 0.32 -10.20 5.96
CA GLU A 55 -0.26 -8.89 5.73
C GLU A 55 -1.78 -9.03 5.66
N LEU A 56 -2.51 -8.20 6.40
CA LEU A 56 -3.97 -8.09 6.30
C LEU A 56 -4.32 -6.85 5.51
N THR A 57 -5.02 -7.03 4.39
CA THR A 57 -5.54 -5.93 3.58
C THR A 57 -6.92 -5.52 4.07
N PRO A 58 -7.40 -4.32 3.68
CA PRO A 58 -8.82 -4.03 3.74
C PRO A 58 -9.63 -5.03 2.88
N PHE A 59 -10.96 -4.96 2.98
CA PHE A 59 -11.86 -5.90 2.30
C PHE A 59 -11.61 -5.96 0.79
N LEU A 60 -11.61 -7.19 0.29
CA LEU A 60 -11.53 -7.51 -1.11
C LEU A 60 -12.91 -7.77 -1.70
N VAL A 61 -13.02 -7.66 -3.02
CA VAL A 61 -14.27 -7.85 -3.76
C VAL A 61 -14.85 -9.26 -3.57
N ASN A 62 -14.00 -10.28 -3.33
CA ASN A 62 -14.40 -11.66 -3.08
C ASN A 62 -14.83 -11.93 -1.61
N GLU A 63 -14.65 -10.96 -0.72
CA GLU A 63 -15.11 -11.02 0.68
C GLU A 63 -16.46 -10.33 0.88
N LEU A 64 -17.01 -9.74 -0.18
CA LEU A 64 -18.22 -8.94 -0.16
C LEU A 64 -19.24 -9.44 -1.18
N PRO A 65 -20.55 -9.14 -1.00
CA PRO A 65 -21.54 -9.36 -2.04
C PRO A 65 -21.18 -8.58 -3.30
N GLN A 66 -21.42 -9.17 -4.48
CA GLN A 66 -21.10 -8.55 -5.78
C GLN A 66 -21.72 -7.14 -5.94
N SER A 67 -22.87 -6.89 -5.32
CA SER A 67 -23.54 -5.57 -5.31
C SER A 67 -22.71 -4.45 -4.66
N LYS A 68 -21.69 -4.77 -3.87
CA LYS A 68 -20.79 -3.81 -3.23
C LYS A 68 -19.57 -3.45 -4.08
N ALA A 69 -19.33 -4.08 -5.23
CA ALA A 69 -18.13 -3.85 -6.04
C ALA A 69 -17.93 -2.36 -6.44
N ASP A 70 -18.99 -1.68 -6.91
CA ASP A 70 -18.94 -0.26 -7.24
C ASP A 70 -18.64 0.62 -6.00
N ALA A 71 -19.22 0.25 -4.86
CA ALA A 71 -18.99 0.96 -3.59
C ALA A 71 -17.56 0.74 -3.07
N LEU A 72 -17.03 -0.48 -3.23
CA LEU A 72 -15.66 -0.85 -2.89
C LEU A 72 -14.67 -0.04 -3.74
N TRP A 73 -14.90 0.04 -5.05
CA TRP A 73 -14.06 0.87 -5.92
C TRP A 73 -14.13 2.35 -5.53
N LEU A 74 -15.32 2.90 -5.32
CA LEU A 74 -15.47 4.31 -4.96
C LEU A 74 -14.86 4.64 -3.58
N ARG A 75 -15.08 3.79 -2.57
CA ARG A 75 -14.86 4.14 -1.14
C ARG A 75 -13.68 3.44 -0.49
N GLY A 76 -13.05 2.50 -1.18
CA GLY A 76 -11.97 1.68 -0.62
C GLY A 76 -12.50 0.54 0.24
N GLY A 77 -11.58 -0.35 0.63
CA GLY A 77 -11.90 -1.59 1.35
C GLY A 77 -11.90 -1.46 2.87
N TYR A 78 -11.58 -0.27 3.41
CA TYR A 78 -11.66 -0.05 4.86
C TYR A 78 -13.10 -0.37 5.35
N PRO A 79 -13.23 -0.98 6.55
CA PRO A 79 -14.53 -1.43 7.05
C PRO A 79 -15.45 -0.23 7.31
N ASP A 80 -15.24 0.46 8.42
CA ASP A 80 -15.96 1.67 8.80
C ASP A 80 -15.38 2.86 8.03
N GLY A 81 -16.25 3.67 7.44
CA GLY A 81 -15.88 4.79 6.56
C GLY A 81 -15.58 4.40 5.12
N GLY A 82 -15.45 3.10 4.80
CA GLY A 82 -15.28 2.59 3.45
C GLY A 82 -16.51 1.81 2.95
N VAL A 83 -16.35 0.49 2.80
CA VAL A 83 -17.29 -0.35 2.03
C VAL A 83 -18.48 -0.88 2.86
N LEU A 84 -18.30 -1.09 4.16
CA LEU A 84 -19.38 -1.57 5.04
C LEU A 84 -20.34 -0.42 5.36
N ASP A 85 -19.81 0.70 5.82
CA ASP A 85 -20.53 1.96 6.04
C ASP A 85 -19.79 3.12 5.35
N GLY A 86 -20.43 3.68 4.32
CA GLY A 86 -19.88 4.81 3.57
C GLY A 86 -20.57 6.14 3.85
N THR A 87 -21.35 6.27 4.93
CA THR A 87 -21.99 7.54 5.32
C THR A 87 -20.97 8.65 5.60
N SER A 88 -19.78 8.27 6.06
CA SER A 88 -18.67 9.16 6.37
C SER A 88 -17.65 9.30 5.23
N PHE A 89 -17.86 8.68 4.06
CA PHE A 89 -17.01 8.91 2.89
C PHE A 89 -17.29 10.30 2.28
N PRO A 90 -16.27 11.10 1.91
CA PRO A 90 -14.83 10.85 2.03
C PRO A 90 -14.20 11.44 3.31
N ALA A 91 -14.99 11.91 4.28
CA ALA A 91 -14.50 12.55 5.49
C ALA A 91 -13.59 11.62 6.32
N TRP A 92 -13.99 10.36 6.52
CA TRP A 92 -13.21 9.37 7.25
C TRP A 92 -11.81 9.17 6.64
N GLN A 93 -11.71 9.07 5.32
CA GLN A 93 -10.43 8.91 4.61
C GLN A 93 -9.52 10.13 4.79
N ARG A 94 -10.09 11.33 4.76
CA ARG A 94 -9.34 12.57 5.01
C ARG A 94 -8.81 12.62 6.44
N ASP A 95 -9.64 12.25 7.41
CA ASP A 95 -9.25 12.23 8.83
C ASP A 95 -8.17 11.16 9.08
N TYR A 96 -8.31 9.98 8.47
CA TYR A 96 -7.31 8.91 8.51
C TYR A 96 -5.95 9.37 7.95
N LEU A 97 -5.93 9.98 6.76
CA LEU A 97 -4.71 10.52 6.15
C LEU A 97 -4.09 11.67 6.97
N ALA A 98 -4.93 12.52 7.58
CA ALA A 98 -4.47 13.60 8.45
C ALA A 98 -3.80 13.03 9.71
N LEU A 99 -4.38 12.02 10.35
CA LEU A 99 -3.79 11.34 11.50
C LEU A 99 -2.46 10.66 11.15
N LEU A 100 -2.38 10.00 10.00
CA LEU A 100 -1.12 9.41 9.50
C LEU A 100 -0.03 10.48 9.32
N ALA A 101 -0.38 11.63 8.73
CA ALA A 101 0.56 12.73 8.51
C ALA A 101 1.00 13.42 9.80
N GLN A 102 0.11 13.53 10.78
CA GLN A 102 0.31 14.27 12.02
C GLN A 102 0.96 13.44 13.12
N ARG A 103 0.69 12.14 13.18
CA ARG A 103 1.07 11.27 14.29
C ARG A 103 1.91 10.08 13.85
N ASP A 104 1.40 9.24 12.97
CA ASP A 104 1.95 7.90 12.76
C ASP A 104 3.25 7.93 11.92
N LEU A 105 3.24 8.59 10.76
CA LEU A 105 4.45 8.71 9.93
C LEU A 105 5.60 9.44 10.63
N PRO A 106 5.37 10.57 11.34
CA PRO A 106 6.41 11.18 12.18
C PRO A 106 6.93 10.24 13.27
N ALA A 107 6.04 9.49 13.94
CA ALA A 107 6.45 8.52 14.96
C ALA A 107 7.32 7.39 14.38
N TRP A 108 7.15 7.07 13.09
CA TRP A 108 7.99 6.11 12.37
C TRP A 108 9.26 6.71 11.76
N GLY A 109 9.52 8.00 11.98
CA GLY A 109 10.76 8.65 11.59
C GLY A 109 10.71 9.47 10.31
N LEU A 110 9.54 9.66 9.70
CA LEU A 110 9.40 10.59 8.57
C LEU A 110 9.75 12.01 9.04
N PRO A 111 10.80 12.67 8.49
CA PRO A 111 11.24 13.97 8.98
C PRO A 111 10.38 15.14 8.44
N ALA A 112 9.43 14.86 7.54
CA ALA A 112 8.54 15.86 6.97
C ALA A 112 7.55 16.39 8.02
N ARG A 113 7.31 17.71 8.01
CA ARG A 113 6.22 18.31 8.79
C ARG A 113 4.85 17.84 8.26
N PRO A 114 3.80 17.74 9.10
CA PRO A 114 2.49 17.21 8.67
C PRO A 114 1.91 17.86 7.41
N VAL A 115 1.97 19.19 7.32
CA VAL A 115 1.50 19.94 6.14
C VAL A 115 2.26 19.55 4.87
N MET A 116 3.57 19.26 4.97
CA MET A 116 4.36 18.78 3.83
C MET A 116 3.96 17.36 3.44
N THR A 117 3.72 16.48 4.42
CA THR A 117 3.25 15.11 4.20
C THR A 117 1.88 15.08 3.52
N GLU A 118 0.95 15.93 3.93
CA GLU A 118 -0.36 16.05 3.27
C GLU A 118 -0.26 16.57 1.83
N ARG A 119 0.64 17.53 1.58
CA ARG A 119 0.94 17.99 0.20
C ARG A 119 1.56 16.88 -0.63
N LEU A 120 2.48 16.10 -0.05
CA LEU A 120 3.06 14.94 -0.70
C LEU A 120 1.97 13.93 -1.07
N PHE A 121 1.06 13.57 -0.16
CA PHE A 121 -0.05 12.65 -0.47
C PHE A 121 -0.88 13.12 -1.66
N LYS A 122 -1.24 14.41 -1.70
CA LYS A 122 -1.97 14.99 -2.84
C LYS A 122 -1.18 14.89 -4.14
N MET A 123 0.13 15.17 -4.11
CA MET A 123 1.00 15.03 -5.29
C MET A 123 1.17 13.56 -5.73
N LEU A 124 1.21 12.61 -4.81
CA LEU A 124 1.26 11.18 -5.14
C LEU A 124 -0.05 10.70 -5.75
N ALA A 125 -1.20 11.22 -5.29
CA ALA A 125 -2.51 10.88 -5.85
C ALA A 125 -2.64 11.27 -7.33
N THR A 126 -2.07 12.40 -7.74
CA THR A 126 -2.14 12.84 -9.15
C THR A 126 -1.30 12.01 -10.11
N VAL A 127 -0.32 11.24 -9.61
CA VAL A 127 0.54 10.35 -10.41
C VAL A 127 0.16 8.87 -10.25
N HIS A 128 -1.01 8.57 -9.70
CA HIS A 128 -1.54 7.21 -9.62
C HIS A 128 -1.58 6.55 -11.02
N GLY A 129 -1.11 5.31 -11.12
CA GLY A 129 -1.01 4.56 -12.38
C GLY A 129 0.08 5.04 -13.34
N SER A 130 0.87 6.04 -12.95
CA SER A 130 1.95 6.58 -13.78
C SER A 130 3.32 6.00 -13.41
N VAL A 131 4.23 6.02 -14.38
CA VAL A 131 5.65 5.69 -14.15
C VAL A 131 6.24 6.69 -13.16
N TRP A 132 6.92 6.17 -12.14
CA TRP A 132 7.46 6.95 -11.04
C TRP A 132 8.60 7.87 -11.48
N HIS A 133 8.40 9.17 -11.27
CA HIS A 133 9.39 10.21 -11.47
C HIS A 133 9.37 11.20 -10.32
N ALA A 134 10.39 11.15 -9.46
CA ALA A 134 10.46 11.98 -8.25
C ALA A 134 10.76 13.46 -8.52
N ALA A 135 11.46 13.78 -9.62
CA ALA A 135 11.94 15.15 -9.88
C ALA A 135 10.81 16.18 -10.06
N PRO A 136 9.74 15.92 -10.86
CA PRO A 136 8.61 16.86 -10.97
C PRO A 136 7.90 17.09 -9.63
N ILE A 137 7.72 16.04 -8.83
CA ILE A 137 7.10 16.14 -7.50
C ILE A 137 7.97 16.98 -6.57
N GLY A 138 9.28 16.76 -6.59
CA GLY A 138 10.24 17.55 -5.83
C GLY A 138 10.20 19.03 -6.21
N ALA A 139 10.15 19.35 -7.51
CA ALA A 139 10.02 20.72 -7.99
C ALA A 139 8.74 21.40 -7.47
N SER A 140 7.59 20.71 -7.49
CA SER A 140 6.32 21.25 -6.98
C SER A 140 6.30 21.44 -5.45
N LEU A 141 7.06 20.63 -4.71
CA LEU A 141 7.11 20.67 -3.23
C LEU A 141 8.29 21.50 -2.68
N GLY A 142 9.21 21.94 -3.54
CA GLY A 142 10.46 22.59 -3.11
C GLY A 142 11.44 21.62 -2.43
N LEU A 143 11.44 20.35 -2.86
CA LEU A 143 12.27 19.28 -2.31
C LEU A 143 13.21 18.70 -3.39
N SER A 144 14.34 18.13 -2.95
CA SER A 144 15.19 17.35 -3.86
C SER A 144 14.52 16.02 -4.22
N TYR A 145 14.87 15.45 -5.38
CA TYR A 145 14.33 14.14 -5.78
C TYR A 145 14.71 13.01 -4.79
N HIS A 146 15.91 13.10 -4.17
CA HIS A 146 16.34 12.16 -3.13
C HIS A 146 15.41 12.23 -1.92
N THR A 147 15.03 13.45 -1.50
CA THR A 147 14.10 13.65 -0.39
C THR A 147 12.72 13.08 -0.70
N VAL A 148 12.22 13.30 -1.92
CA VAL A 148 10.93 12.74 -2.34
C VAL A 148 10.96 11.21 -2.36
N ASN A 149 12.04 10.60 -2.87
CA ASN A 149 12.20 9.14 -2.83
C ASN A 149 12.25 8.62 -1.39
N SER A 150 13.01 9.27 -0.51
CA SER A 150 13.05 8.91 0.91
C SER A 150 11.66 9.02 1.55
N TYR A 151 10.89 10.07 1.25
CA TYR A 151 9.52 10.19 1.78
C TYR A 151 8.60 9.10 1.22
N LEU A 152 8.73 8.78 -0.06
CA LEU A 152 7.97 7.70 -0.70
C LEU A 152 8.23 6.35 -0.02
N GLU A 153 9.46 6.07 0.43
CA GLU A 153 9.78 4.84 1.17
C GLU A 153 8.97 4.72 2.47
N TYR A 154 8.75 5.82 3.21
CA TYR A 154 7.86 5.83 4.38
C TYR A 154 6.40 5.59 4.00
N VAL A 155 5.92 6.21 2.92
CA VAL A 155 4.53 6.04 2.44
C VAL A 155 4.29 4.61 1.94
N GLN A 156 5.29 4.00 1.28
CA GLN A 156 5.26 2.60 0.87
C GLN A 156 5.33 1.66 2.07
N GLY A 157 6.20 1.93 3.05
CA GLY A 157 6.30 1.16 4.30
C GLY A 157 5.05 1.27 5.18
N ALA A 158 4.25 2.32 4.99
CA ALA A 158 2.91 2.47 5.57
C ALA A 158 1.81 1.72 4.79
N TYR A 159 2.17 0.96 3.75
CA TYR A 159 1.26 0.26 2.83
C TYR A 159 0.21 1.16 2.16
N LEU A 160 0.46 2.47 2.05
CA LEU A 160 -0.45 3.40 1.38
C LEU A 160 -0.30 3.32 -0.15
N VAL A 161 0.92 3.07 -0.60
CA VAL A 161 1.27 2.99 -2.02
C VAL A 161 2.04 1.72 -2.35
N ARG A 162 1.96 1.32 -3.61
CA ARG A 162 2.70 0.21 -4.21
C ARG A 162 3.54 0.75 -5.36
N LEU A 163 4.77 0.27 -5.45
CA LEU A 163 5.60 0.41 -6.64
C LEU A 163 5.58 -0.91 -7.40
N LEU A 164 4.95 -0.93 -8.57
CA LEU A 164 4.89 -2.08 -9.45
C LEU A 164 6.12 -2.05 -10.39
N PRO A 165 7.10 -2.95 -10.23
CA PRO A 165 8.32 -2.92 -11.04
C PRO A 165 8.04 -3.21 -12.52
N ALA A 166 8.91 -2.74 -13.39
CA ALA A 166 8.83 -3.08 -14.81
C ALA A 166 9.24 -4.53 -15.04
N PHE A 167 8.55 -5.21 -15.96
CA PHE A 167 8.94 -6.52 -16.47
C PHE A 167 10.09 -6.30 -17.46
N LEU A 168 11.25 -6.89 -17.18
CA LEU A 168 12.47 -6.73 -17.99
C LEU A 168 12.89 -8.07 -18.62
N PRO A 169 12.10 -8.64 -19.53
CA PRO A 169 12.49 -9.83 -20.25
C PRO A 169 13.69 -9.52 -21.16
N ASN A 170 14.43 -10.56 -21.55
CA ASN A 170 15.49 -10.48 -22.56
C ASN A 170 14.92 -10.23 -23.98
N LEU A 171 14.17 -9.14 -24.14
CA LEU A 171 13.63 -8.66 -25.41
C LEU A 171 14.63 -7.70 -26.05
N ARG A 172 14.78 -7.77 -27.38
CA ARG A 172 15.62 -6.84 -28.17
C ARG A 172 15.10 -5.39 -28.20
N ARG A 173 14.01 -5.07 -27.48
CA ARG A 173 13.35 -3.75 -27.49
C ARG A 173 13.77 -2.93 -26.27
N ARG A 174 13.75 -1.60 -26.41
CA ARG A 174 13.97 -0.67 -25.29
C ARG A 174 12.72 -0.63 -24.42
N LEU A 175 12.89 -0.92 -23.14
CA LEU A 175 11.82 -0.98 -22.13
C LEU A 175 11.96 0.14 -21.10
N VAL A 176 10.84 0.58 -20.55
CA VAL A 176 10.81 1.44 -19.35
C VAL A 176 11.27 0.61 -18.15
N ARG A 177 12.14 1.16 -17.31
CA ARG A 177 12.68 0.46 -16.11
C ARG A 177 12.11 0.97 -14.79
N SER A 178 11.67 2.22 -14.76
CA SER A 178 11.09 2.82 -13.55
C SER A 178 9.76 2.13 -13.21
N PRO A 179 9.47 1.88 -11.92
CA PRO A 179 8.21 1.27 -11.51
C PRO A 179 7.02 2.19 -11.79
N LYS A 180 5.81 1.64 -11.88
CA LYS A 180 4.57 2.42 -11.75
C LYS A 180 4.19 2.59 -10.28
N MET A 181 3.61 3.73 -9.92
CA MET A 181 3.10 3.96 -8.56
C MET A 181 1.58 3.84 -8.52
N TYR A 182 1.07 3.07 -7.56
CA TYR A 182 -0.36 2.93 -7.31
C TYR A 182 -0.66 3.23 -5.84
N TRP A 183 -1.79 3.88 -5.58
CA TRP A 183 -2.39 3.88 -4.24
C TRP A 183 -3.06 2.54 -4.03
N ARG A 184 -2.86 1.94 -2.86
CA ARG A 184 -3.41 0.61 -2.57
C ARG A 184 -4.90 0.65 -2.22
N ASP A 185 -5.38 1.76 -1.66
CA ASP A 185 -6.81 1.93 -1.40
C ASP A 185 -7.40 3.03 -2.29
N SER A 186 -8.41 2.67 -3.10
CA SER A 186 -9.07 3.60 -4.02
C SER A 186 -9.90 4.66 -3.28
N GLY A 187 -10.40 4.36 -2.08
CA GLY A 187 -11.09 5.34 -1.23
C GLY A 187 -10.15 6.46 -0.78
N LEU A 188 -8.95 6.11 -0.32
CA LEU A 188 -7.91 7.08 0.02
C LEU A 188 -7.51 7.93 -1.20
N LEU A 189 -7.33 7.29 -2.35
CA LEU A 189 -7.05 7.98 -3.63
C LEU A 189 -8.15 8.99 -3.97
N HIS A 190 -9.41 8.56 -3.95
CA HIS A 190 -10.56 9.40 -4.31
C HIS A 190 -10.74 10.56 -3.34
N ALA A 191 -10.53 10.33 -2.03
CA ALA A 191 -10.57 11.38 -1.04
C ALA A 191 -9.48 12.45 -1.28
N LEU A 192 -8.26 12.03 -1.66
CA LEU A 192 -7.17 12.95 -2.02
C LEU A 192 -7.44 13.73 -3.30
N LEU A 193 -8.11 13.12 -4.28
CA LEU A 193 -8.51 13.76 -5.54
C LEU A 193 -9.84 14.53 -5.44
N GLY A 194 -10.44 14.60 -4.26
CA GLY A 194 -11.65 15.39 -4.00
C GLY A 194 -12.93 14.79 -4.59
N VAL A 195 -12.97 13.47 -4.79
CA VAL A 195 -14.15 12.74 -5.25
C VAL A 195 -15.00 12.28 -4.07
N ALA A 196 -16.29 12.60 -4.12
CA ALA A 196 -17.26 12.25 -3.08
C ALA A 196 -18.42 11.36 -3.58
N SER A 197 -18.60 11.20 -4.89
CA SER A 197 -19.70 10.40 -5.47
C SER A 197 -19.28 9.64 -6.72
N ARG A 198 -20.08 8.64 -7.11
CA ARG A 198 -19.85 7.83 -8.30
C ARG A 198 -20.00 8.66 -9.58
N GLU A 199 -20.99 9.54 -9.63
CA GLU A 199 -21.26 10.43 -10.75
C GLU A 199 -20.06 11.35 -10.99
N GLN A 200 -19.49 11.89 -9.91
CA GLN A 200 -18.28 12.69 -9.98
C GLN A 200 -17.08 11.86 -10.46
N LEU A 201 -16.91 10.63 -9.93
CA LEU A 201 -15.82 9.73 -10.32
C LEU A 201 -15.84 9.42 -11.82
N LEU A 202 -17.00 9.09 -12.37
CA LEU A 202 -17.14 8.66 -13.78
C LEU A 202 -16.86 9.78 -14.79
N THR A 203 -16.86 11.05 -14.35
CA THR A 203 -16.55 12.20 -15.21
C THR A 203 -15.07 12.61 -15.17
N GLN A 204 -14.26 11.95 -14.34
CA GLN A 204 -12.85 12.29 -14.21
C GLN A 204 -12.02 11.74 -15.38
N PRO A 205 -11.07 12.51 -15.93
CA PRO A 205 -10.21 12.03 -17.01
C PRO A 205 -9.29 10.87 -16.57
N TRP A 206 -8.99 10.78 -15.27
CA TRP A 206 -8.15 9.74 -14.66
C TRP A 206 -8.95 8.52 -14.17
N VAL A 207 -10.26 8.45 -14.40
CA VAL A 207 -11.12 7.36 -13.91
C VAL A 207 -10.62 5.98 -14.33
N GLY A 208 -10.09 5.86 -15.56
CA GLY A 208 -9.50 4.61 -16.05
C GLY A 208 -8.29 4.16 -15.24
N ALA A 209 -7.40 5.09 -14.89
CA ALA A 209 -6.22 4.79 -14.06
C ALA A 209 -6.62 4.37 -12.63
N SER A 210 -7.67 5.00 -12.07
CA SER A 210 -8.22 4.56 -10.78
C SER A 210 -8.79 3.14 -10.85
N TRP A 211 -9.58 2.83 -11.88
CA TRP A 211 -10.12 1.48 -12.07
C TRP A 211 -9.03 0.44 -12.25
N GLU A 212 -8.04 0.72 -13.10
CA GLU A 212 -6.87 -0.13 -13.32
C GLU A 212 -6.15 -0.43 -12.00
N GLY A 213 -5.79 0.62 -11.24
CA GLY A 213 -5.09 0.47 -9.97
C GLY A 213 -5.91 -0.31 -8.94
N TRP A 214 -7.22 -0.10 -8.89
CA TRP A 214 -8.12 -0.88 -8.04
C TRP A 214 -8.11 -2.36 -8.43
N VAL A 215 -8.30 -2.70 -9.70
CA VAL A 215 -8.26 -4.09 -10.19
C VAL A 215 -6.92 -4.76 -9.87
N ILE A 216 -5.81 -4.07 -10.13
CA ILE A 216 -4.47 -4.58 -9.82
C ILE A 216 -4.36 -4.88 -8.32
N GLU A 217 -4.74 -3.96 -7.45
CA GLU A 217 -4.65 -4.21 -6.01
C GLU A 217 -5.55 -5.38 -5.58
N GLN A 218 -6.77 -5.49 -6.10
CA GLN A 218 -7.66 -6.62 -5.78
C GLN A 218 -7.01 -7.96 -6.13
N ILE A 219 -6.36 -8.05 -7.30
CA ILE A 219 -5.65 -9.26 -7.73
C ILE A 219 -4.46 -9.55 -6.82
N LEU A 220 -3.60 -8.56 -6.57
CA LEU A 220 -2.38 -8.75 -5.80
C LEU A 220 -2.67 -9.07 -4.33
N ALA A 221 -3.62 -8.38 -3.71
CA ALA A 221 -4.03 -8.65 -2.35
C ALA A 221 -4.63 -10.05 -2.19
N HIS A 222 -5.45 -10.50 -3.15
CA HIS A 222 -5.98 -11.86 -3.17
C HIS A 222 -4.87 -12.92 -3.25
N LEU A 223 -3.86 -12.71 -4.11
CA LEU A 223 -2.74 -13.63 -4.25
C LEU A 223 -1.87 -13.68 -2.99
N THR A 224 -1.60 -12.52 -2.36
CA THR A 224 -0.86 -12.43 -1.11
C THR A 224 -1.58 -13.17 0.03
N GLY A 225 -2.90 -12.96 0.18
CA GLY A 225 -3.69 -13.65 1.20
C GLY A 225 -3.79 -15.16 0.99
N GLY A 226 -3.67 -15.62 -0.26
CA GLY A 226 -3.66 -17.05 -0.61
C GLY A 226 -2.35 -17.77 -0.38
N GLY A 227 -1.28 -17.06 0.05
CA GLY A 227 0.04 -17.65 0.30
C GLY A 227 0.72 -18.21 -0.96
N ARG A 228 0.36 -17.72 -2.14
CA ARG A 228 1.00 -18.12 -3.40
C ARG A 228 2.24 -17.26 -3.64
N ASP A 229 3.33 -17.90 -4.01
CA ASP A 229 4.52 -17.19 -4.47
C ASP A 229 4.27 -16.63 -5.89
N TYR A 230 4.43 -15.33 -6.03
CA TYR A 230 4.31 -14.63 -7.30
C TYR A 230 5.24 -13.42 -7.36
N GLU A 231 5.66 -13.06 -8.57
CA GLU A 231 6.23 -11.75 -8.88
C GLU A 231 5.24 -10.98 -9.76
N ALA A 232 5.09 -9.68 -9.50
CA ALA A 232 4.15 -8.82 -10.18
C ALA A 232 4.89 -7.65 -10.84
N HIS A 233 4.58 -7.42 -12.11
CA HIS A 233 5.23 -6.41 -12.93
C HIS A 233 4.23 -5.69 -13.83
N PHE A 234 4.66 -4.61 -14.48
CA PHE A 234 4.01 -4.06 -15.67
C PHE A 234 4.99 -4.10 -16.85
N LEU A 235 4.50 -4.19 -18.08
CA LEU A 235 5.35 -4.08 -19.27
C LEU A 235 5.00 -2.81 -20.03
N ARG A 236 6.01 -1.99 -20.33
CA ARG A 236 5.85 -0.85 -21.24
C ARG A 236 7.04 -0.72 -22.16
N THR A 237 6.75 -0.70 -23.46
CA THR A 237 7.76 -0.48 -24.49
C THR A 237 7.96 1.00 -24.78
N SER A 238 9.11 1.39 -25.33
CA SER A 238 9.39 2.80 -25.67
C SER A 238 8.47 3.37 -26.76
N ASP A 239 7.88 2.51 -27.59
CA ASP A 239 6.90 2.85 -28.63
C ASP A 239 5.44 2.90 -28.11
N GLY A 240 5.23 2.72 -26.80
CA GLY A 240 3.95 2.99 -26.15
C GLY A 240 3.00 1.80 -26.01
N LEU A 241 3.45 0.58 -26.32
CA LEU A 241 2.67 -0.63 -26.01
C LEU A 241 2.79 -0.94 -24.52
N GLU A 242 1.68 -1.32 -23.91
CA GLU A 242 1.57 -1.45 -22.46
C GLU A 242 0.74 -2.67 -22.06
N ILE A 243 1.21 -3.37 -21.02
CA ILE A 243 0.48 -4.40 -20.27
C ILE A 243 0.56 -3.97 -18.80
N ASP A 244 -0.60 -3.68 -18.20
CA ASP A 244 -0.64 -3.06 -16.87
C ASP A 244 -0.27 -4.02 -15.74
N LEU A 245 -0.51 -5.32 -15.93
CA LEU A 245 -0.13 -6.35 -14.98
C LEU A 245 0.37 -7.62 -15.68
N VAL A 246 1.58 -8.02 -15.32
CA VAL A 246 2.22 -9.30 -15.66
C VAL A 246 2.48 -10.01 -14.35
N LEU A 247 2.01 -11.25 -14.24
CA LEU A 247 2.22 -12.10 -13.08
C LEU A 247 3.12 -13.27 -13.47
N GLU A 248 4.23 -13.42 -12.76
CA GLU A 248 5.06 -14.61 -12.81
C GLU A 248 4.69 -15.47 -11.60
N LEU A 249 3.93 -16.53 -11.85
CA LEU A 249 3.55 -17.48 -10.80
C LEU A 249 4.70 -18.46 -10.59
N GLY A 250 5.04 -18.73 -9.33
CA GLY A 250 6.03 -19.74 -8.97
C GLY A 250 5.74 -21.08 -9.65
N ARG A 251 6.79 -21.73 -10.17
CA ARG A 251 6.71 -23.08 -10.75
C ARG A 251 6.43 -24.14 -9.70
#